data_AF-A0A832N494-F1
#
_entry.id   AF-A0A832N494-F1
#
_cell.length_a   1.000
_cell.length_b   1.000
_cell.length_c   1.000
_cell.angle_alpha   90.00
_cell.angle_beta   90.00
_cell.angle_gamma   90.00
#
_symmetry.space_group_name_H-M   'P 1'
#
loop_
_entity.id
_entity.type
_entity.pdbx_description
1 polymer ?
#
loop_
_entity_poly.entity_id
_entity_poly.type
_entity_poly.pdbx_seq_one_letter_code
_entity_poly.pdbx_strand_id
1 'polypeptide(L)'
;IVALLNPKVAIFFLAFLPQFVVAGAGPVWAQLFLHGVLIIVVAAFIEPPLVLAGEKLTEKLRNSPRFGLWLDRSLGTILIALGLRLAIEQR
;
A
#
# COMPACT_ATOMS: atom_id res chain seq x y z
N ILE A 1 -12.92 -4.30 -0.20
CA ILE A 1 -13.09 -5.33 0.86
C ILE A 1 -11.91 -5.36 1.82
N VAL A 2 -10.66 -5.44 1.33
CA VAL A 2 -9.44 -5.43 2.18
C VAL A 2 -9.41 -4.24 3.17
N ALA A 3 -9.72 -3.04 2.71
CA ALA A 3 -9.79 -1.85 3.57
C ALA A 3 -10.90 -1.90 4.64
N LEU A 4 -12.02 -2.58 4.36
CA LEU A 4 -13.16 -2.69 5.27
C LEU A 4 -12.87 -3.69 6.41
N LEU A 5 -12.09 -4.74 6.12
CA LEU A 5 -11.69 -5.77 7.09
C LEU A 5 -10.41 -5.41 7.84
N ASN A 6 -9.72 -4.34 7.46
CA ASN A 6 -8.48 -3.92 8.11
C ASN A 6 -8.80 -2.85 9.18
N PRO A 7 -8.81 -3.21 10.47
CA PRO A 7 -9.18 -2.28 11.54
C PRO A 7 -8.24 -1.07 11.61
N LYS A 8 -6.97 -1.23 11.20
CA LYS A 8 -6.00 -0.13 11.14
C LYS A 8 -6.42 0.93 10.12
N VAL A 9 -6.95 0.50 8.97
CA VAL A 9 -7.43 1.40 7.91
C VAL A 9 -8.69 2.13 8.36
N ALA A 10 -9.62 1.42 9.02
CA ALA A 10 -10.83 2.04 9.56
C ALA A 10 -10.51 3.11 10.61
N ILE A 11 -9.59 2.83 11.55
CA ILE A 11 -9.16 3.78 12.58
C ILE A 11 -8.49 5.01 11.94
N PHE A 12 -7.65 4.81 10.92
CA PHE A 12 -7.05 5.91 10.18
C PHE A 12 -8.13 6.83 9.58
N PHE A 13 -9.09 6.28 8.85
CA PHE A 13 -10.16 7.09 8.27
C PHE A 13 -11.01 7.79 9.33
N LEU A 14 -11.32 7.15 10.45
CA LEU A 14 -12.04 7.79 11.55
C LEU A 14 -11.26 8.95 12.19
N ALA A 15 -9.92 8.88 12.23
CA ALA A 15 -9.09 9.95 12.77
C ALA A 15 -8.89 11.13 11.79
N PHE A 16 -8.82 10.85 10.49
CA PHE A 16 -8.48 11.85 9.46
C PHE A 16 -9.69 12.42 8.72
N LEU A 17 -10.74 11.64 8.42
CA LEU A 17 -11.92 12.13 7.69
C LEU A 17 -12.63 13.30 8.39
N PRO A 18 -12.83 13.29 9.73
CA PRO A 18 -13.47 14.40 10.41
C PRO A 18 -12.72 15.73 10.28
N GLN A 19 -11.41 15.70 9.99
CA GLN A 19 -10.59 16.91 9.82
C GLN A 19 -10.96 17.71 8.57
N PHE A 20 -11.65 17.09 7.61
CA PHE A 20 -12.11 17.73 6.37
C PHE A 20 -13.56 18.26 6.47
N VAL A 21 -14.20 18.12 7.64
CA VAL A 21 -15.55 18.63 7.87
C VAL A 21 -15.49 20.13 8.14
N VAL A 22 -16.29 20.91 7.42
CA VAL A 22 -16.39 22.36 7.57
C VAL A 22 -17.65 22.72 8.35
N ALA A 23 -17.50 23.47 9.43
CA ALA A 23 -18.60 23.98 10.22
C ALA A 23 -19.47 24.94 9.40
N GLY A 24 -20.79 24.82 9.47
CA GLY A 24 -21.73 25.64 8.69
C GLY A 24 -21.93 25.19 7.24
N ALA A 25 -21.15 24.23 6.72
CA ALA A 25 -21.29 23.69 5.36
C ALA A 25 -22.31 22.53 5.25
N GLY A 26 -23.28 22.45 6.17
CA GLY A 26 -24.30 21.40 6.22
C GLY A 26 -23.98 20.23 7.16
N PRO A 27 -24.78 19.14 7.12
CA PRO A 27 -24.68 18.04 8.09
C PRO A 27 -23.35 17.28 8.00
N VAL A 28 -22.73 17.03 9.16
CA VAL A 28 -21.44 16.32 9.28
C VAL A 28 -21.48 14.95 8.60
N TRP A 29 -22.55 14.18 8.79
CA TRP A 29 -22.67 12.83 8.20
C TRP A 29 -22.67 12.86 6.67
N ALA A 30 -23.28 13.89 6.06
CA ALA A 30 -23.36 14.04 4.62
C ALA A 30 -21.99 14.43 4.04
N GLN A 31 -21.26 15.31 4.73
CA GLN A 31 -19.88 15.63 4.38
C GLN A 31 -18.99 14.38 4.47
N LEU A 32 -19.05 13.62 5.56
CA LEU A 32 -18.26 12.39 5.72
C LEU A 32 -18.59 11.34 4.64
N PHE A 33 -19.87 11.18 4.31
CA PHE A 33 -20.30 10.30 3.22
C PHE A 33 -19.71 10.74 1.88
N LEU A 34 -19.79 12.03 1.55
CA LEU A 34 -19.23 12.60 0.33
C LEU A 34 -17.71 12.35 0.24
N HIS A 35 -16.96 12.63 1.30
CA HIS A 35 -15.51 12.38 1.34
C HIS A 35 -15.19 10.89 1.18
N GLY A 36 -15.94 10.00 1.83
CA GLY A 36 -15.79 8.56 1.68
C GLY A 36 -16.01 8.09 0.25
N VAL A 37 -17.07 8.58 -0.41
CA VAL A 37 -17.35 8.28 -1.83
C VAL A 37 -16.24 8.81 -2.72
N LEU A 38 -15.77 10.05 -2.49
CA LEU A 38 -14.66 10.66 -3.24
C LEU A 38 -13.40 9.80 -3.18
N ILE A 39 -13.04 9.29 -2.00
CA ILE A 39 -11.88 8.40 -1.82
C ILE A 39 -12.06 7.13 -2.66
N ILE A 40 -13.24 6.50 -2.60
CA ILE A 40 -13.52 5.28 -3.36
C ILE A 40 -13.43 5.55 -4.87
N VAL A 41 -14.00 6.65 -5.34
CA VAL A 41 -13.96 7.05 -6.76
C VAL A 41 -12.52 7.27 -7.20
N VAL A 42 -11.73 8.05 -6.46
CA VAL A 42 -10.32 8.29 -6.79
C VAL A 42 -9.54 6.98 -6.81
N ALA A 43 -9.71 6.11 -5.80
CA ALA A 43 -9.07 4.81 -5.77
C ALA A 43 -9.45 3.95 -6.98
N ALA A 44 -10.73 3.90 -7.34
CA ALA A 44 -11.21 3.14 -8.48
C ALA A 44 -10.63 3.63 -9.83
N PHE A 45 -10.27 4.90 -9.95
CA PHE A 45 -9.63 5.42 -11.17
C PHE A 45 -8.10 5.31 -11.16
N ILE A 46 -7.46 5.40 -9.99
CA ILE A 46 -6.00 5.44 -9.88
C ILE A 46 -5.40 4.05 -9.68
N GLU A 47 -6.03 3.18 -8.88
CA GLU A 47 -5.48 1.86 -8.56
C GLU A 47 -5.41 0.93 -9.80
N PRO A 48 -6.44 0.79 -10.65
CA PRO A 48 -6.37 -0.16 -11.75
C PRO A 48 -5.27 0.15 -12.77
N PRO A 49 -5.06 1.40 -13.24
CA PRO A 49 -3.93 1.72 -14.11
C PRO A 49 -2.58 1.40 -13.48
N LEU A 50 -2.41 1.65 -12.18
CA LEU A 50 -1.17 1.31 -11.46
C LEU A 50 -0.95 -0.20 -11.38
N VAL A 51 -2.00 -0.96 -11.10
CA VAL A 51 -1.94 -2.44 -11.06
C VAL A 51 -1.56 -2.98 -12.43
N LEU A 52 -2.22 -2.52 -13.50
CA LEU A 52 -1.93 -2.94 -14.87
C LEU A 52 -0.50 -2.55 -15.32
N ALA A 53 -0.03 -1.37 -14.93
CA ALA A 53 1.35 -0.96 -15.20
C ALA A 53 2.37 -1.83 -14.44
N GLY A 54 2.08 -2.13 -13.17
CA GLY A 54 2.89 -3.02 -12.35
C GLY A 54 2.94 -4.45 -12.88
N GLU A 55 1.83 -4.97 -13.36
CA GLU A 55 1.74 -6.29 -13.99
C GLU A 55 2.63 -6.36 -15.24
N LYS A 56 2.49 -5.41 -16.17
CA LYS A 56 3.32 -5.34 -17.39
C LYS A 56 4.81 -5.22 -17.08
N LEU A 57 5.18 -4.41 -16.08
CA LEU A 57 6.56 -4.27 -15.65
C LEU A 57 7.08 -5.60 -15.08
N THR A 58 6.29 -6.25 -14.22
CA THR A 58 6.64 -7.52 -13.60
C THR A 58 6.80 -8.63 -14.63
N GLU A 59 5.90 -8.71 -15.62
CA GLU A 59 6.00 -9.67 -16.71
C GLU A 59 7.29 -9.48 -17.52
N LYS A 60 7.61 -8.23 -17.88
CA LYS A 60 8.86 -7.90 -18.59
C LYS A 60 10.10 -8.26 -17.79
N LEU A 61 10.08 -8.03 -16.48
CA LEU A 61 11.18 -8.39 -15.58
C LEU A 61 11.31 -9.91 -15.43
N ARG A 62 10.19 -10.63 -15.32
CA ARG A 62 10.16 -12.10 -15.18
C ARG A 62 10.67 -12.81 -16.43
N ASN A 63 10.44 -12.24 -17.61
CA ASN A 63 10.95 -12.74 -18.87
C ASN A 63 12.48 -12.50 -19.06
N SER A 64 13.13 -11.78 -18.14
CA SER A 64 14.58 -11.57 -18.15
C SER A 64 15.29 -12.50 -17.16
N PRO A 65 15.92 -13.60 -17.62
CA PRO A 65 16.61 -14.54 -16.74
C PRO A 65 17.76 -13.90 -15.96
N ARG A 66 18.38 -12.84 -16.49
CA ARG A 66 19.45 -12.09 -15.80
C ARG A 66 18.93 -11.30 -14.60
N PHE A 67 17.71 -10.76 -14.69
CA PHE A 67 17.11 -9.97 -13.62
C PHE A 67 16.73 -10.87 -12.42
N GLY A 68 16.10 -12.02 -12.69
CA GLY A 68 15.80 -13.02 -11.66
C GLY A 68 17.06 -13.45 -10.89
N LEU A 69 18.15 -13.78 -11.61
CA LEU A 69 19.42 -14.15 -10.97
C LEU A 69 20.02 -13.06 -10.07
N TRP A 70 19.90 -11.78 -10.46
CA TRP A 70 20.40 -10.68 -9.65
C TRP A 70 19.54 -10.44 -8.41
N LEU A 71 18.21 -10.59 -8.55
CA LEU A 71 17.26 -10.49 -7.44
C LEU A 71 17.50 -11.61 -6.42
N ASP A 72 17.64 -12.85 -6.87
CA ASP A 72 17.89 -14.00 -6.00
C ASP A 72 19.22 -13.85 -5.24
N ARG A 73 20.29 -13.42 -5.92
CA ARG A 73 21.57 -13.13 -5.27
C ARG A 73 21.48 -12.01 -4.24
N SER A 74 20.73 -10.95 -4.55
CA SER A 74 20.55 -9.82 -3.63
C SER A 74 19.79 -10.24 -2.39
N LEU A 75 18.68 -10.96 -2.55
CA LEU A 75 17.90 -11.49 -1.42
C LEU A 75 18.73 -12.47 -0.57
N GLY A 76 19.44 -13.40 -1.21
CA GLY A 76 20.34 -14.32 -0.51
C GLY A 76 21.44 -13.60 0.27
N THR A 77 22.03 -12.55 -0.32
CA THR A 77 23.05 -11.74 0.35
C THR A 77 22.48 -11.01 1.57
N ILE A 78 21.28 -10.44 1.45
CA ILE A 78 20.60 -9.77 2.57
C ILE A 78 20.32 -10.77 3.70
N LEU A 79 19.83 -11.97 3.38
CA LEU A 79 19.54 -13.00 4.38
C LEU A 79 20.82 -13.48 5.09
N ILE A 80 21.91 -13.70 4.35
CA ILE A 80 23.21 -14.06 4.94
C ILE A 80 23.71 -12.94 5.86
N ALA A 81 23.65 -11.69 5.41
CA ALA A 81 24.06 -10.54 6.22
C ALA A 81 23.23 -10.40 7.50
N LEU A 82 21.91 -10.60 7.42
CA LEU A 82 21.03 -10.61 8.60
C LEU A 82 21.35 -11.77 9.54
N GLY A 83 21.58 -12.98 9.01
CA GLY A 83 21.97 -14.14 9.81
C GLY A 83 23.31 -13.93 10.53
N LEU A 84 24.30 -13.37 9.85
CA LEU A 84 25.59 -12.99 10.46
C LEU A 84 25.41 -11.94 11.54
N ARG A 85 24.60 -10.90 11.28
CA ARG A 85 24.31 -9.86 12.28
C ARG A 85 23.67 -10.48 13.52
N LEU A 86 22.66 -11.33 13.36
CA LEU A 86 21.99 -12.02 14.48
C LEU A 86 22.96 -12.92 15.26
N ALA A 87 23.84 -13.64 14.57
CA ALA A 87 24.85 -14.50 15.22
C ALA A 87 25.87 -13.69 16.04
N ILE A 88 26.19 -12.47 15.62
CA ILE A 88 27.06 -11.55 16.37
C ILE A 88 26.30 -10.89 17.52
N GLU A 89 25.02 -10.56 17.34
CA GLU A 89 24.18 -9.89 18.35
C GLU A 89 23.73 -10.83 19.48
N GLN A 90 23.67 -12.15 19.22
CA GLN A 90 23.44 -13.17 20.26
C GLN A 90 24.71 -13.62 21.01
N ARG A 91 25.84 -12.94 20.81
CA ARG A 91 27.10 -13.20 21.51
C ARG A 91 27.45 -12.08 22.48
#